data_AF-J9G041-F1
#
_entry.id   AF-J9G041-F1
#
_cell.length_a   1.000
_cell.length_b   1.000
_cell.length_c   1.000
_cell.angle_alpha   90.00
_cell.angle_beta   90.00
_cell.angle_gamma   90.00
#
_symmetry.space_group_name_H-M   'P 1'
#
loop_
_entity.id
_entity.type
_entity.pdbx_description
1 polymer ?
#
loop_
_entity_poly.entity_id
_entity_poly.type
_entity_poly.pdbx_seq_one_letter_code
_entity_poly.pdbx_strand_id
1 'polypeptide(L)'
;MCNPDSSGNSEGVETESGGRIIDGVEIARDGEVIRYHVASRNPIAENDNAELTWTAIDAFGKDTGYPNILHIMTYERPEQRRGIPFVAAEIEKLKQFSRYMNAELAANVVSAMLTCFITSEEDDGKFGMEDAVNEEEKVKDDDLDLELAPGAIYSLPPGKKIETVNPLRSNTQFETFVNTCITEIGSSMGIPKEVLIKKYESNYTAA
;
A
#
# COMPACT_ATOMS: atom_id res chain seq x y z
N MET A 1 1.42 4.00 20.96
CA MET A 1 1.15 3.98 22.41
C MET A 1 -0.01 3.02 22.57
N CYS A 2 0.23 1.92 23.25
CA CYS A 2 -0.70 0.81 23.43
C CYS A 2 -0.97 0.72 24.94
N ASN A 3 -1.90 -0.12 25.37
CA ASN A 3 -2.04 -0.33 26.81
C ASN A 3 -0.78 -1.01 27.38
N PRO A 4 -0.37 -0.67 28.62
CA PRO A 4 0.65 -1.43 29.33
C PRO A 4 0.37 -2.92 29.23
N ASP A 5 1.43 -3.70 29.03
CA ASP A 5 1.35 -5.16 28.90
C ASP A 5 0.49 -5.68 27.72
N SER A 6 0.14 -4.80 26.77
CA SER A 6 -0.51 -5.19 25.51
C SER A 6 0.49 -5.25 24.35
N SER A 7 0.32 -6.23 23.47
CA SER A 7 1.09 -6.38 22.22
C SER A 7 0.55 -5.50 21.08
N GLY A 8 -0.04 -4.35 21.39
CA GLY A 8 -0.62 -3.45 20.38
C GLY A 8 -2.14 -3.30 20.42
N ASN A 9 -2.84 -3.96 21.35
CA ASN A 9 -4.29 -3.94 21.41
C ASN A 9 -4.82 -2.67 22.10
N SER A 10 -5.95 -2.16 21.60
CA SER A 10 -6.66 -0.98 22.12
C SER A 10 -7.73 -1.31 23.17
N GLU A 11 -7.82 -2.57 23.61
CA GLU A 11 -8.84 -2.99 24.59
C GLU A 11 -8.57 -2.39 25.97
N GLY A 12 -9.56 -1.69 26.52
CA GLY A 12 -9.43 -1.01 27.81
C GLY A 12 -9.17 -1.98 28.97
N VAL A 13 -8.17 -1.68 29.80
CA VAL A 13 -7.82 -2.46 31.00
C VAL A 13 -8.37 -1.75 32.24
N GLU A 14 -9.12 -2.43 33.10
CA GLU A 14 -9.58 -1.84 34.36
C GLU A 14 -8.44 -1.76 35.38
N THR A 15 -8.37 -0.67 36.12
CA THR A 15 -7.38 -0.49 37.20
C THR A 15 -7.96 -0.95 38.54
N GLU A 16 -7.09 -1.30 39.48
CA GLU A 16 -7.50 -1.69 40.86
C GLU A 16 -8.30 -0.59 41.57
N SER A 17 -8.10 0.68 41.19
CA SER A 17 -8.83 1.84 41.71
C SER A 17 -10.22 2.05 41.08
N GLY A 18 -10.65 1.17 40.16
CA GLY A 18 -11.92 1.29 39.44
C GLY A 18 -11.88 2.29 38.27
N GLY A 19 -10.67 2.68 37.85
CA GLY A 19 -10.40 3.45 36.64
C GLY A 19 -10.15 2.54 35.44
N ARG A 20 -9.68 3.11 34.32
CA ARG A 20 -9.38 2.37 33.09
C ARG A 20 -8.15 2.89 32.36
N ILE A 21 -7.39 2.01 31.73
CA ILE A 21 -6.32 2.37 30.80
C ILE A 21 -6.80 2.06 29.37
N ILE A 22 -6.85 3.08 28.50
CA ILE A 22 -7.28 2.95 27.09
C ILE A 22 -6.26 3.66 26.21
N ASP A 23 -5.71 2.94 25.24
CA ASP A 23 -4.64 3.40 24.33
C ASP A 23 -3.45 4.06 25.04
N GLY A 24 -3.10 3.59 26.23
CA GLY A 24 -2.04 4.16 27.07
C GLY A 24 -2.43 5.44 27.82
N VAL A 25 -3.73 5.76 27.93
CA VAL A 25 -4.24 6.82 28.82
C VAL A 25 -4.97 6.18 29.99
N GLU A 26 -4.47 6.43 31.20
CA GLU A 26 -5.12 6.03 32.44
C GLU A 26 -6.11 7.10 32.88
N ILE A 27 -7.34 6.68 33.15
CA ILE A 27 -8.42 7.51 33.67
C ILE A 27 -8.93 7.01 35.02
N ALA A 28 -9.35 7.95 35.84
CA ALA A 28 -10.13 7.67 37.03
C ALA A 28 -11.57 7.24 36.70
N ARG A 29 -12.31 6.82 37.72
CA ARG A 29 -13.68 6.31 37.59
C ARG A 29 -14.67 7.34 37.01
N ASP A 30 -14.42 8.62 37.25
CA ASP A 30 -15.20 9.75 36.75
C ASP A 30 -14.80 10.20 35.33
N GLY A 31 -13.75 9.58 34.76
CA GLY A 31 -13.24 9.88 33.43
C GLY A 31 -12.09 10.90 33.38
N GLU A 32 -11.64 11.44 34.53
CA GLU A 32 -10.48 12.32 34.59
C GLU A 32 -9.21 11.60 34.13
N VAL A 33 -8.39 12.25 33.29
CA VAL A 33 -7.10 11.71 32.85
C VAL A 33 -6.06 11.89 33.94
N ILE A 34 -5.55 10.79 34.49
CA ILE A 34 -4.62 10.80 35.62
C ILE A 34 -3.19 10.49 35.23
N ARG A 35 -2.96 9.61 34.23
CA ARG A 35 -1.61 9.27 33.73
C ARG A 35 -1.58 8.93 32.26
N TYR A 36 -0.40 9.03 31.69
CA TYR A 36 -0.07 8.53 30.36
C TYR A 36 1.02 7.46 30.47
N HIS A 37 0.83 6.37 29.76
CA HIS A 37 1.76 5.24 29.74
C HIS A 37 2.56 5.25 28.45
N VAL A 38 3.84 5.58 28.55
CA VAL A 38 4.75 5.69 27.41
C VAL A 38 5.62 4.44 27.31
N ALA A 39 5.56 3.76 26.17
CA ALA A 39 6.41 2.61 25.89
C ALA A 39 7.85 3.05 25.58
N SER A 40 8.83 2.26 26.01
CA SER A 40 10.26 2.45 25.69
C SER A 40 10.58 2.32 24.19
N ARG A 41 9.77 1.54 23.46
CA ARG A 41 9.86 1.34 22.01
C ARG A 41 8.48 1.15 21.39
N ASN A 42 8.43 1.04 20.06
CA ASN A 42 7.19 0.67 19.38
C ASN A 42 6.82 -0.80 19.71
N PRO A 43 5.63 -1.07 20.31
CA PRO A 43 5.23 -2.43 20.67
C PRO A 43 5.09 -3.39 19.50
N ILE A 44 4.78 -2.89 18.30
CA ILE A 44 4.60 -3.69 17.08
C ILE A 44 5.85 -3.73 16.18
N ALA A 45 6.97 -3.16 16.63
CA ALA A 45 8.22 -3.26 15.87
C ALA A 45 8.81 -4.67 16.05
N GLU A 46 8.63 -5.52 15.03
CA GLU A 46 9.14 -6.91 15.01
C GLU A 46 10.68 -6.99 15.00
N ASN A 47 11.34 -5.96 14.48
CA ASN A 47 12.81 -5.91 14.36
C ASN A 47 13.51 -5.31 15.59
N ASP A 48 12.77 -4.97 16.65
CA ASP A 48 13.31 -4.40 17.88
C ASP A 48 13.18 -5.39 19.04
N ASN A 49 14.30 -6.00 19.41
CA ASN A 49 14.40 -6.99 20.48
C ASN A 49 14.63 -6.37 21.86
N ALA A 50 14.65 -5.04 21.99
CA ALA A 50 14.78 -4.43 23.30
C ALA A 50 13.59 -4.79 24.20
N GLU A 51 13.85 -4.87 25.51
CA GLU A 51 12.80 -5.11 26.49
C GLU A 51 11.76 -3.98 26.43
N LEU A 52 10.49 -4.37 26.22
CA LEU A 52 9.38 -3.42 26.18
C LEU A 52 9.00 -3.07 27.61
N THR A 53 9.28 -1.83 28.00
CA THR A 53 8.94 -1.30 29.33
C THR A 53 8.00 -0.11 29.18
N TRP A 54 7.19 0.12 30.22
CA TRP A 54 6.20 1.18 30.24
C TRP A 54 6.52 2.17 31.35
N THR A 55 6.59 3.45 31.02
CA THR A 55 6.76 4.54 31.98
C THR A 55 5.44 5.27 32.15
N ALA A 56 4.90 5.21 33.35
CA ALA A 56 3.72 5.98 33.72
C ALA A 56 4.12 7.41 34.09
N ILE A 57 3.53 8.40 33.41
CA ILE A 57 3.75 9.82 33.63
C ILE A 57 2.43 10.42 34.13
N ASP A 58 2.44 11.02 35.32
CA ASP A 58 1.26 11.72 35.86
C ASP A 58 0.82 12.83 34.89
N ALA A 59 -0.49 12.97 34.66
CA ALA A 59 -1.02 13.92 33.67
C ALA A 59 -0.65 15.37 34.01
N PHE A 60 -0.61 15.70 35.31
CA PHE A 60 -0.23 17.00 35.84
C PHE A 60 0.94 16.86 36.83
N GLY A 61 1.88 17.81 36.80
CA GLY A 61 3.00 17.85 37.74
C GLY A 61 2.51 18.18 39.15
N LYS A 62 2.93 17.40 40.16
CA LYS A 62 2.50 17.58 41.56
C LYS A 62 2.92 18.93 42.14
N ASP A 63 4.11 19.41 41.76
CA ASP A 63 4.66 20.66 42.28
C ASP A 63 4.16 21.89 41.54
N THR A 64 3.83 21.75 40.24
CA THR A 64 3.53 22.87 39.34
C THR A 64 2.07 22.99 38.97
N GLY A 65 1.29 21.90 39.05
CA GLY A 65 -0.07 21.82 38.55
C GLY A 65 -0.20 21.91 37.02
N TYR A 66 0.91 22.02 36.29
CA TYR A 66 0.89 22.09 34.83
C TYR A 66 0.84 20.70 34.20
N PRO A 67 0.26 20.56 32.99
CA PRO A 67 0.30 19.30 32.26
C PRO A 67 1.75 18.85 32.00
N ASN A 68 2.07 17.59 32.31
CA ASN A 68 3.37 17.01 31.97
C ASN A 68 3.47 16.60 30.49
N ILE A 69 2.33 16.44 29.82
CA ILE A 69 2.24 16.05 28.40
C ILE A 69 1.37 17.06 27.66
N LEU A 70 1.93 17.61 26.59
CA LEU A 70 1.19 18.40 25.61
C LEU A 70 0.64 17.47 24.53
N HIS A 71 -0.66 17.17 24.60
CA HIS A 71 -1.30 16.31 23.62
C HIS A 71 -1.88 17.14 22.47
N ILE A 72 -1.18 17.15 21.33
CA ILE A 72 -1.60 17.89 20.14
C ILE A 72 -2.55 17.01 19.32
N MET A 73 -3.85 17.28 19.44
CA MET A 73 -4.90 16.61 18.68
C MET A 73 -6.13 17.49 18.54
N THR A 74 -6.97 17.18 17.55
CA THR A 74 -8.32 17.75 17.43
C THR A 74 -9.31 16.86 18.17
N TYR A 75 -10.04 17.43 19.12
CA TYR A 75 -11.11 16.74 19.85
C TYR A 75 -12.44 16.90 19.12
N GLU A 76 -13.06 15.79 18.73
CA GLU A 76 -14.41 15.76 18.16
C GLU A 76 -15.46 15.30 19.17
N ARG A 77 -15.05 14.49 20.18
CA ARG A 77 -15.92 13.97 21.23
C ARG A 77 -15.29 14.18 22.62
N PRO A 78 -16.07 14.44 23.68
CA PRO A 78 -15.55 14.67 25.04
C PRO A 78 -14.68 13.52 25.58
N GLU A 79 -15.02 12.28 25.24
CA GLU A 79 -14.34 11.06 25.66
C GLU A 79 -13.17 10.66 24.76
N GLN A 80 -12.86 11.44 23.72
CA GLN A 80 -11.83 11.12 22.75
C GLN A 80 -10.44 11.25 23.37
N ARG A 81 -9.75 10.12 23.51
CA ARG A 81 -8.43 10.03 24.17
C ARG A 81 -7.27 10.19 23.22
N ARG A 82 -7.52 10.09 21.91
CA ARG A 82 -6.53 10.09 20.84
C ARG A 82 -7.03 10.83 19.62
N GLY A 83 -6.12 11.53 18.95
CA GLY A 83 -6.41 12.17 17.67
C GLY A 83 -6.75 11.11 16.61
N ILE A 84 -7.74 11.43 15.78
CA ILE A 84 -7.98 10.69 14.56
C ILE A 84 -7.00 11.24 13.52
N PRO A 85 -6.12 10.42 12.92
CA PRO A 85 -5.23 10.90 11.87
C PRO A 85 -6.03 11.50 10.71
N PHE A 86 -5.55 12.61 10.15
CA PHE A 86 -6.24 13.30 9.05
C PHE A 86 -6.43 12.45 7.78
N VAL A 87 -5.65 11.38 7.62
CA VAL A 87 -5.75 10.40 6.50
C VAL A 87 -6.58 9.16 6.84
N ALA A 88 -7.12 9.05 8.05
CA ALA A 88 -7.74 7.82 8.53
C ALA A 88 -8.95 7.38 7.68
N ALA A 89 -9.75 8.33 7.21
CA ALA A 89 -10.96 8.05 6.41
C ALA A 89 -10.66 7.38 5.06
N GLU A 90 -9.49 7.63 4.47
CA GLU A 90 -9.12 7.14 3.13
C GLU A 90 -8.01 6.09 3.13
N ILE A 91 -7.60 5.60 4.29
CA ILE A 91 -6.48 4.66 4.38
C ILE A 91 -6.71 3.38 3.57
N GLU A 92 -7.96 2.92 3.50
CA GLU A 92 -8.34 1.77 2.69
C GLU A 92 -8.24 2.09 1.20
N LYS A 93 -8.76 3.24 0.75
CA LYS A 93 -8.70 3.65 -0.65
C LYS A 93 -7.27 3.87 -1.11
N LEU A 94 -6.42 4.46 -0.26
CA LEU A 94 -4.98 4.58 -0.52
C LEU A 94 -4.31 3.22 -0.72
N LYS A 95 -4.66 2.22 0.10
CA LYS A 95 -4.16 0.85 -0.03
C LYS A 95 -4.63 0.20 -1.33
N GLN A 96 -5.91 0.37 -1.69
CA GLN A 96 -6.45 -0.16 -2.94
C GLN A 96 -5.81 0.53 -4.16
N PHE A 97 -5.60 1.85 -4.10
CA PHE A 97 -4.92 2.62 -5.14
C PHE A 97 -3.49 2.12 -5.36
N SER A 98 -2.72 1.90 -4.29
CA SER A 98 -1.38 1.31 -4.40
C SER A 98 -1.40 -0.10 -5.03
N ARG A 99 -2.36 -0.94 -4.64
CA ARG A 99 -2.55 -2.28 -5.24
C ARG A 99 -2.88 -2.19 -6.73
N TYR A 100 -3.75 -1.27 -7.11
CA TYR A 100 -4.12 -1.01 -8.50
C TYR A 100 -2.90 -0.60 -9.33
N MET A 101 -2.13 0.38 -8.85
CA MET A 101 -0.90 0.83 -9.53
C MET A 101 0.10 -0.32 -9.74
N ASN A 102 0.30 -1.15 -8.72
CA ASN A 102 1.19 -2.30 -8.81
C ASN A 102 0.68 -3.37 -9.79
N ALA A 103 -0.64 -3.64 -9.78
CA ALA A 103 -1.25 -4.59 -10.69
C ALA A 103 -1.17 -4.12 -12.15
N GLU A 104 -1.36 -2.82 -12.38
CA GLU A 104 -1.24 -2.23 -13.71
C GLU A 104 0.19 -2.31 -14.24
N LEU A 105 1.19 -2.01 -13.39
CA LEU A 105 2.60 -2.18 -13.75
C LEU A 105 2.93 -3.65 -14.06
N ALA A 106 2.54 -4.58 -13.19
CA ALA A 106 2.82 -6.01 -13.37
C ALA A 106 2.20 -6.54 -14.66
N ALA A 107 0.97 -6.15 -14.96
CA ALA A 107 0.30 -6.60 -16.17
C ALA A 107 0.87 -5.95 -17.44
N ASN A 108 1.40 -4.72 -17.37
CA ASN A 108 2.15 -4.12 -18.48
C ASN A 108 3.46 -4.88 -18.74
N VAL A 109 4.18 -5.31 -17.69
CA VAL A 109 5.36 -6.16 -17.82
C VAL A 109 5.01 -7.50 -18.48
N VAL A 110 3.97 -8.18 -18.01
CA VAL A 110 3.51 -9.46 -18.59
C VAL A 110 3.08 -9.29 -20.05
N SER A 111 2.36 -8.21 -20.37
CA SER A 111 1.94 -7.91 -21.75
C SER A 111 3.13 -7.61 -22.67
N ALA A 112 4.20 -7.01 -22.15
CA ALA A 112 5.43 -6.79 -22.91
C ALA A 112 6.25 -8.08 -23.13
N MET A 113 6.04 -9.11 -22.30
CA MET A 113 6.72 -10.41 -22.41
C MET A 113 5.95 -11.43 -23.26
N LEU A 114 4.62 -11.36 -23.27
CA LEU A 114 3.76 -12.21 -24.10
C LEU A 114 3.88 -11.83 -25.57
N THR A 115 4.52 -12.69 -26.36
CA THR A 115 4.84 -12.36 -27.75
C THR A 115 4.06 -13.21 -28.76
N CYS A 116 3.93 -14.52 -28.53
CA CYS A 116 3.12 -15.41 -29.36
C CYS A 116 2.99 -16.81 -28.75
N PHE A 117 1.90 -17.51 -29.06
CA PHE A 117 1.77 -18.95 -28.86
C PHE A 117 1.79 -19.66 -30.20
N ILE A 118 2.23 -20.93 -30.21
CA ILE A 118 2.12 -21.80 -31.38
C ILE A 118 1.04 -22.84 -31.06
N THR A 119 0.04 -22.93 -31.91
CA THR A 119 -1.04 -23.91 -31.81
C THR A 119 -0.97 -24.92 -32.96
N SER A 120 -1.32 -26.17 -32.68
CA SER A 120 -1.41 -27.26 -33.67
C SER A 120 -2.79 -27.89 -33.60
N GLU A 121 -3.41 -28.16 -34.74
CA GLU A 121 -4.71 -28.85 -34.82
C GLU A 121 -4.57 -30.38 -34.73
N GLU A 122 -3.37 -30.92 -34.94
CA GLU A 122 -3.04 -32.35 -34.84
C GLU A 122 -1.90 -32.60 -33.85
N ASP A 123 -1.98 -33.70 -33.09
CA ASP A 123 -0.90 -34.21 -32.24
C ASP A 123 0.04 -35.08 -33.09
N ASP A 124 1.07 -34.45 -33.66
CA ASP A 124 2.06 -35.11 -34.51
C ASP A 124 3.21 -35.77 -33.70
N GLY A 125 3.12 -35.74 -32.36
CA GLY A 125 4.14 -36.26 -31.46
C GLY A 125 5.46 -35.47 -31.47
N LYS A 126 5.52 -34.32 -32.17
CA LYS A 126 6.70 -33.46 -32.24
C LYS A 126 6.50 -32.21 -31.37
N PHE A 127 7.03 -32.27 -30.16
CA PHE A 127 7.24 -31.09 -29.31
C PHE A 127 8.40 -30.27 -29.89
N GLY A 128 8.12 -29.18 -30.61
CA GLY A 128 9.15 -28.21 -31.02
C GLY A 128 9.03 -27.69 -32.46
N MET A 129 9.76 -26.59 -32.72
CA MET A 129 10.05 -26.06 -34.06
C MET A 129 11.38 -26.66 -34.55
N GLU A 130 11.57 -26.69 -35.87
CA GLU A 130 12.91 -26.84 -36.46
C GLU A 130 13.42 -25.41 -36.72
N ASP A 131 14.51 -25.04 -36.06
CA ASP A 131 14.97 -23.66 -35.94
C ASP A 131 15.50 -23.12 -37.28
N ALA A 132 15.10 -21.89 -37.65
CA ALA A 132 15.48 -21.26 -38.93
C ALA A 132 16.71 -20.34 -38.82
N VAL A 133 17.31 -20.26 -37.63
CA VAL A 133 18.48 -19.43 -37.34
C VAL A 133 19.76 -20.26 -37.53
N ASN A 134 20.80 -19.63 -38.07
CA ASN A 134 22.12 -20.25 -38.26
C ASN A 134 22.69 -20.67 -36.88
N GLU A 135 23.26 -21.87 -36.76
CA GLU A 135 23.76 -22.41 -35.46
C GLU A 135 24.71 -21.47 -34.71
N GLU A 136 25.41 -20.59 -35.42
CA GLU A 136 26.38 -19.63 -34.86
C GLU A 136 25.74 -18.45 -34.10
N GLU A 137 24.45 -18.19 -34.27
CA GLU A 137 23.74 -17.09 -33.60
C GLU A 137 22.89 -17.54 -32.40
N LYS A 138 22.80 -18.85 -32.14
CA LYS A 138 22.03 -19.40 -31.02
C LYS A 138 22.73 -19.12 -29.68
N VAL A 139 22.01 -18.54 -28.72
CA VAL A 139 22.54 -18.31 -27.36
C VAL A 139 22.39 -19.57 -26.48
N LYS A 140 21.46 -20.48 -26.83
CA LYS A 140 21.24 -21.79 -26.19
C LYS A 140 20.80 -22.87 -27.18
N ASP A 141 21.07 -24.12 -26.83
CA ASP A 141 20.81 -25.32 -27.62
C ASP A 141 19.59 -26.08 -27.07
N ASP A 142 18.44 -25.41 -26.98
CA ASP A 142 17.18 -26.01 -26.52
C ASP A 142 16.11 -25.82 -27.61
N ASP A 143 15.58 -26.92 -28.15
CA ASP A 143 14.61 -26.96 -29.26
C ASP A 143 13.25 -26.29 -28.93
N LEU A 144 13.10 -25.83 -27.68
CA LEU A 144 11.91 -25.19 -27.13
C LEU A 144 12.05 -23.67 -26.94
N ASP A 145 13.25 -23.10 -27.08
CA ASP A 145 13.50 -21.67 -26.88
C ASP A 145 13.28 -20.88 -28.19
N LEU A 146 12.15 -20.18 -28.28
CA LEU A 146 11.89 -19.26 -29.40
C LEU A 146 12.50 -17.88 -29.08
N GLU A 147 13.67 -17.60 -29.65
CA GLU A 147 14.29 -16.27 -29.56
C GLU A 147 13.58 -15.30 -30.51
N LEU A 148 12.82 -14.36 -29.95
CA LEU A 148 12.04 -13.36 -30.68
C LEU A 148 12.87 -12.09 -30.91
N ALA A 149 13.18 -11.79 -32.17
CA ALA A 149 13.92 -10.57 -32.55
C ALA A 149 13.02 -9.60 -33.35
N PRO A 150 13.12 -8.28 -33.11
CA PRO A 150 12.38 -7.28 -33.91
C PRO A 150 12.66 -7.42 -35.41
N GLY A 151 11.64 -7.73 -36.20
CA GLY A 151 11.75 -7.87 -37.66
C GLY A 151 12.13 -9.26 -38.17
N ALA A 152 12.25 -10.27 -37.29
CA ALA A 152 12.48 -11.65 -37.70
C ALA A 152 11.25 -12.26 -38.39
N ILE A 153 11.50 -13.05 -39.45
CA ILE A 153 10.50 -13.81 -40.18
C ILE A 153 10.73 -15.30 -39.86
N TYR A 154 9.77 -15.93 -39.18
CA TYR A 154 9.86 -17.35 -38.81
C TYR A 154 9.11 -18.23 -39.81
N SER A 155 9.70 -19.37 -40.17
CA SER A 155 9.02 -20.43 -40.91
C SER A 155 8.35 -21.39 -39.93
N LEU A 156 7.05 -21.64 -40.10
CA LEU A 156 6.30 -22.56 -39.24
C LEU A 156 6.22 -23.96 -39.88
N PRO A 157 6.29 -25.04 -39.08
CA PRO A 157 6.00 -26.38 -39.56
C PRO A 157 4.59 -26.51 -40.15
N PRO A 158 4.37 -27.42 -41.12
CA PRO A 158 3.04 -27.65 -41.71
C PRO A 158 2.00 -27.97 -40.62
N GLY A 159 0.85 -27.28 -40.65
CA GLY A 159 -0.24 -27.49 -39.69
C GLY A 159 -0.15 -26.67 -38.39
N LYS A 160 0.99 -26.03 -38.10
CA LYS A 160 1.15 -25.15 -36.92
C LYS A 160 0.82 -23.69 -37.27
N LYS A 161 0.13 -22.99 -36.37
CA LYS A 161 -0.26 -21.58 -36.51
C LYS A 161 0.30 -20.78 -35.35
N ILE A 162 0.78 -19.56 -35.64
CA ILE A 162 1.06 -18.58 -34.58
C ILE A 162 -0.27 -17.96 -34.17
N GLU A 163 -0.62 -18.11 -32.90
CA GLU A 163 -1.67 -17.36 -32.24
C GLU A 163 -1.01 -16.23 -31.44
N THR A 164 -1.09 -15.01 -31.97
CA THR A 164 -0.67 -13.83 -31.22
C THR A 164 -1.73 -13.51 -30.18
N VAL A 165 -1.40 -13.72 -28.91
CA VAL A 165 -2.17 -13.10 -27.83
C VAL A 165 -1.72 -11.65 -27.79
N ASN A 166 -2.46 -10.78 -28.48
CA ASN A 166 -2.38 -9.36 -28.24
C ASN A 166 -3.25 -9.06 -27.02
N PRO A 167 -2.67 -8.82 -25.83
CA PRO A 167 -3.43 -8.25 -24.73
C PRO A 167 -3.83 -6.84 -25.15
N LEU A 168 -4.99 -6.71 -25.82
CA LEU A 168 -5.61 -5.44 -26.18
C LEU A 168 -5.97 -4.71 -24.87
N ARG A 169 -4.99 -4.04 -24.29
CA ARG A 169 -5.15 -3.14 -23.15
C ARG A 169 -5.42 -1.75 -23.68
N SER A 170 -6.69 -1.36 -23.70
CA SER A 170 -7.08 0.04 -23.83
C SER A 170 -6.68 0.76 -22.52
N ASN A 171 -5.44 1.26 -22.48
CA ASN A 171 -4.92 2.05 -21.35
C ASN A 171 -5.48 3.49 -21.34
N THR A 172 -6.46 3.77 -22.19
CA THR A 172 -7.03 5.09 -22.46
C THR A 172 -7.81 5.65 -21.27
N GLN A 173 -8.24 4.81 -20.33
CA GLN A 173 -8.99 5.21 -19.14
C GLN A 173 -8.16 5.26 -17.85
N PHE A 174 -6.90 4.81 -17.88
CA PHE A 174 -6.04 4.75 -16.71
C PHE A 174 -5.83 6.12 -16.08
N GLU A 175 -5.46 7.11 -16.90
CA GLU A 175 -5.25 8.48 -16.43
C GLU A 175 -6.52 9.07 -15.79
N THR A 176 -7.69 8.87 -16.40
CA THR A 176 -8.98 9.33 -15.88
C THR A 176 -9.30 8.69 -14.53
N PHE A 177 -9.09 7.38 -14.40
CA PHE A 177 -9.32 6.67 -13.14
C PHE A 177 -8.36 7.14 -12.04
N VAL A 178 -7.06 7.21 -12.33
CA VAL A 178 -6.03 7.71 -11.39
C VAL A 178 -6.35 9.13 -10.93
N ASN A 179 -6.69 10.03 -11.86
CA ASN A 179 -7.07 11.40 -11.52
C ASN A 179 -8.35 11.46 -10.66
N THR A 180 -9.31 10.57 -10.90
CA THR A 180 -10.53 10.46 -10.08
C THR A 180 -10.19 10.02 -8.65
N CYS A 181 -9.36 8.98 -8.49
CA CYS A 181 -8.91 8.52 -7.18
C CYS A 181 -8.14 9.60 -6.41
N ILE A 182 -7.21 10.30 -7.07
CA ILE A 182 -6.44 11.41 -6.47
C ILE A 182 -7.37 12.53 -6.03
N THR A 183 -8.40 12.85 -6.83
CA THR A 183 -9.39 13.88 -6.50
C THR A 183 -10.22 13.47 -5.28
N GLU A 184 -10.65 12.21 -5.20
CA GLU A 184 -11.40 11.69 -4.06
C GLU A 184 -10.56 11.71 -2.77
N ILE A 185 -9.31 11.24 -2.83
CA ILE A 185 -8.34 11.28 -1.73
C ILE A 185 -8.11 12.73 -1.28
N GLY A 186 -7.79 13.64 -2.20
CA GLY A 186 -7.56 15.05 -1.85
C GLY A 186 -8.79 15.70 -1.22
N SER A 187 -9.98 15.44 -1.78
CA SER A 187 -11.24 15.98 -1.27
C SER A 187 -11.51 15.55 0.18
N SER A 188 -11.22 14.29 0.53
CA SER A 188 -11.36 13.79 1.91
C SER A 188 -10.47 14.53 2.92
N MET A 189 -9.30 14.99 2.47
CA MET A 189 -8.29 15.64 3.29
C MET A 189 -8.48 17.16 3.33
N GLY A 190 -9.47 17.69 2.60
CA GLY A 190 -9.63 19.12 2.38
C GLY A 190 -8.50 19.75 1.55
N ILE A 191 -7.77 18.95 0.77
CA ILE A 191 -6.64 19.39 -0.06
C ILE A 191 -7.06 19.29 -1.53
N PRO A 192 -7.12 20.40 -2.28
CA PRO A 192 -7.38 20.37 -3.71
C PRO A 192 -6.34 19.50 -4.46
N LYS A 193 -6.79 18.79 -5.50
CA LYS A 193 -5.93 17.85 -6.25
C LYS A 193 -4.66 18.53 -6.78
N GLU A 194 -4.75 19.79 -7.21
CA GLU A 194 -3.65 20.60 -7.75
C GLU A 194 -2.54 20.82 -6.73
N VAL A 195 -2.93 21.06 -5.46
CA VAL A 195 -2.02 21.20 -4.32
C VAL A 195 -1.39 19.85 -3.99
N LEU A 196 -2.20 18.79 -4.00
CA LEU A 196 -1.76 17.43 -3.69
C LEU A 196 -0.69 16.92 -4.66
N ILE A 197 -0.89 17.13 -5.97
CA ILE A 197 0.04 16.70 -7.03
C ILE A 197 1.08 17.77 -7.40
N LYS A 198 1.00 18.96 -6.79
CA LYS A 198 1.84 20.15 -7.10
C LYS A 198 1.84 20.52 -8.58
N LYS A 199 0.71 20.30 -9.28
CA LYS A 199 0.52 20.62 -10.70
C LYS A 199 -0.58 21.66 -10.81
N TYR A 200 -0.20 22.86 -11.23
CA TYR A 200 -1.11 23.99 -11.39
C TYR A 200 -1.31 24.24 -12.88
N GLU A 201 -2.30 23.57 -13.48
CA GLU A 201 -2.62 23.73 -14.91
C GLU A 201 -3.53 24.93 -15.18
N SER A 202 -4.10 25.51 -14.13
CA SER A 202 -4.94 26.71 -14.21
C SER A 202 -4.12 27.93 -13.78
N ASN A 203 -3.99 28.92 -14.67
CA ASN A 203 -3.58 30.26 -14.28
C ASN A 203 -4.68 30.82 -13.36
N TYR A 204 -4.43 30.84 -12.05
CA TYR A 204 -5.33 31.50 -11.10
C TYR A 204 -5.43 32.98 -11.47
N THR A 205 -6.51 33.36 -12.16
CA THR A 205 -6.98 34.75 -12.15
C THR A 205 -7.89 34.84 -10.93
N ALA A 206 -7.29 35.17 -9.78
CA ALA A 206 -8.05 35.51 -8.58
C ALA A 206 -8.89 36.77 -8.86
N ALA A 207 -10.19 36.67 -8.65
CA ALA A 207 -11.13 37.78 -8.56
C ALA A 207 -11.71 37.82 -7.15
#